data_AF-A0A2V9KNS7-F1
#
_entry.id   AF-A0A2V9KNS7-F1
#
_cell.length_a   1.000
_cell.length_b   1.000
_cell.length_c   1.000
_cell.angle_alpha   90.00
_cell.angle_beta   90.00
_cell.angle_gamma   90.00
#
_symmetry.space_group_name_H-M   'P 1'
#
loop_
_entity.id
_entity.type
_entity.pdbx_description
1 polymer ?
#
loop_
_entity_poly.entity_id
_entity_poly.type
_entity_poly.pdbx_seq_one_letter_code
_entity_poly.pdbx_strand_id
1 'polypeptide(L)'
;MRLELSPIDPKFPQLVRLCDPKYVGEVLAKVLHRDSNAPECAPLSRYAVASIRYFPGIRHVLRYRPASAGNGAVFAKLYAGENGARVHRVTMSAASWVEAHGRNMTCLRPLAHIAGDKALLYPQVAGAPLSKRLRRGSRDVGRLLEASGGALNTLQQAPLESCLPPAVKAGDFETQLAEIVQAGECIGTLL
;
A
#
# COMPACT_ATOMS: atom_id res chain seq x y z
N MET A 1 22.58 4.50 24.10
CA MET A 1 22.22 3.63 22.95
C MET A 1 20.71 3.41 22.99
N ARG A 2 19.96 3.89 22.00
CA ARG A 2 18.51 3.65 21.89
C ARG A 2 18.32 2.56 20.85
N LEU A 3 17.98 1.35 21.29
CA LEU A 3 17.64 0.24 20.40
C LEU A 3 16.24 0.49 19.85
N GLU A 4 16.12 0.62 18.53
CA GLU A 4 14.83 0.71 17.84
C GLU A 4 14.43 -0.71 17.39
N LEU A 5 13.53 -1.33 18.14
CA LEU A 5 13.09 -2.70 17.93
C LEU A 5 11.60 -2.71 17.57
N SER A 6 11.26 -3.28 16.42
CA SER A 6 9.86 -3.55 16.08
C SER A 6 9.20 -4.42 17.15
N PRO A 7 7.95 -4.15 17.57
CA PRO A 7 7.03 -3.14 17.03
C PRO A 7 7.04 -1.79 17.78
N ILE A 8 8.07 -1.50 18.57
CA ILE A 8 8.14 -0.28 19.37
C ILE A 8 8.66 0.88 18.52
N ASP A 9 7.81 1.87 18.30
CA ASP A 9 8.16 3.14 17.68
C ASP A 9 7.33 4.28 18.29
N PRO A 10 7.93 5.23 19.03
CA PRO A 10 7.21 6.33 19.66
C PRO A 10 6.46 7.24 18.68
N LYS A 11 6.89 7.36 17.41
CA LYS A 11 6.17 8.13 16.39
C LYS A 11 4.99 7.36 15.78
N PHE A 12 4.95 6.04 16.00
CA PHE A 12 3.90 5.13 15.55
C PHE A 12 3.41 4.25 16.71
N PRO A 13 2.83 4.84 17.78
CA PRO A 13 2.44 4.07 18.97
C PRO A 13 1.43 2.96 18.66
N GLN A 14 0.65 3.11 17.59
CA GLN A 14 -0.30 2.10 17.14
C GLN A 14 0.36 0.85 16.54
N LEU A 15 1.66 0.88 16.21
CA LEU A 15 2.37 -0.25 15.60
C LEU A 15 2.29 -1.50 16.48
N VAL A 16 2.30 -1.33 17.80
CA VAL A 16 2.19 -2.43 18.77
C VAL A 16 0.90 -3.22 18.58
N ARG A 17 -0.25 -2.53 18.57
CA ARG A 17 -1.56 -3.20 18.39
C ARG A 17 -1.77 -3.70 16.96
N LEU A 18 -1.20 -3.05 15.95
CA LEU A 18 -1.21 -3.53 14.57
C LEU A 18 -0.32 -4.77 14.36
N CYS A 19 0.55 -5.08 15.32
CA CYS A 19 1.29 -6.35 15.36
C CYS A 19 0.60 -7.45 16.17
N ASP A 20 -0.52 -7.16 16.85
CA ASP A 20 -1.31 -8.16 17.59
C ASP A 20 -2.23 -8.93 16.62
N PRO A 21 -2.04 -10.26 16.44
CA PRO A 21 -2.90 -11.08 15.59
C PRO A 21 -4.39 -11.01 15.93
N LYS A 22 -4.75 -10.85 17.21
CA LYS A 22 -6.15 -10.79 17.64
C LYS A 22 -6.79 -9.49 17.17
N TYR A 23 -6.13 -8.36 17.46
CA TYR A 23 -6.58 -7.04 17.02
C TYR A 23 -6.72 -6.96 15.50
N VAL A 24 -5.72 -7.45 14.77
CA VAL A 24 -5.73 -7.48 13.30
C VAL A 24 -6.88 -8.34 12.77
N GLY A 25 -7.15 -9.49 13.37
CA GLY A 25 -8.29 -10.33 12.99
C GLY A 25 -9.63 -9.60 13.11
N GLU A 26 -9.84 -8.88 14.22
CA GLU A 26 -11.07 -8.09 14.45
C GLU A 26 -11.21 -6.92 13.47
N VAL A 27 -10.11 -6.22 13.17
CA VAL A 27 -10.09 -5.13 12.19
C VAL A 27 -10.38 -5.62 10.79
N LEU A 28 -9.73 -6.71 10.36
CA LEU A 28 -9.90 -7.27 9.01
C LEU A 28 -11.29 -7.88 8.82
N ALA A 29 -11.87 -8.51 9.85
CA ALA A 29 -13.25 -8.96 9.79
C ALA A 29 -14.20 -7.79 9.49
N LYS A 30 -14.09 -6.67 10.23
CA LYS A 30 -14.93 -5.48 9.99
C LYS A 30 -14.76 -4.89 8.59
N VAL A 31 -13.54 -4.88 8.07
CA VAL A 31 -13.25 -4.32 6.73
C VAL A 31 -13.77 -5.24 5.63
N LEU A 32 -13.47 -6.53 5.69
CA LEU A 32 -13.80 -7.50 4.63
C LEU A 32 -15.30 -7.89 4.63
N HIS A 33 -15.96 -7.89 5.79
CA HIS A 33 -17.40 -8.15 5.89
C HIS A 33 -18.26 -6.96 5.41
N ARG A 34 -17.69 -5.76 5.28
CA ARG A 34 -18.43 -4.60 4.76
C ARG A 34 -18.85 -4.78 3.28
N ASP A 35 -18.09 -5.56 2.53
CA ASP A 35 -18.30 -5.78 1.09
C ASP A 35 -19.04 -7.10 0.78
N SER A 36 -19.27 -7.95 1.80
CA SER A 36 -19.88 -9.27 1.64
C SER A 36 -21.24 -9.32 2.32
N ASN A 37 -22.34 -9.51 1.58
CA ASN A 37 -23.67 -9.88 2.12
C ASN A 37 -23.68 -11.30 2.73
N ALA A 38 -22.55 -11.79 3.22
CA ALA A 38 -22.38 -13.13 3.74
C ALA A 38 -22.78 -13.17 5.23
N PRO A 39 -23.41 -14.26 5.70
CA PRO A 39 -23.88 -14.37 7.08
C PRO A 39 -22.76 -14.20 8.09
N GLU A 40 -23.13 -13.57 9.20
CA GLU A 40 -22.35 -13.04 10.32
C GLU A 40 -21.67 -14.13 11.16
N CYS A 41 -20.87 -15.03 10.56
CA CYS A 41 -20.25 -16.17 11.29
C CYS A 41 -18.98 -16.73 10.63
N ALA A 42 -18.19 -15.95 9.89
CA ALA A 42 -16.84 -16.40 9.57
C ALA A 42 -15.97 -16.30 10.84
N PRO A 43 -15.31 -17.37 11.30
CA PRO A 43 -14.44 -17.29 12.46
C PRO A 43 -13.35 -16.25 12.20
N LEU A 44 -13.03 -15.44 13.23
CA LEU A 44 -11.89 -14.53 13.23
C LEU A 44 -10.66 -15.31 12.75
N SER A 45 -10.31 -15.11 11.48
CA SER A 45 -9.18 -15.82 10.89
C SER A 45 -7.96 -15.38 11.69
N ARG A 46 -7.21 -16.34 12.24
CA ARG A 46 -5.93 -16.02 12.87
C ARG A 46 -5.00 -15.52 11.78
N TYR A 47 -4.48 -14.30 11.92
CA TYR A 47 -3.52 -13.74 10.96
C TYR A 47 -2.10 -13.86 11.50
N ALA A 48 -1.20 -14.42 10.70
CA ALA A 48 0.23 -14.26 10.94
C ALA A 48 0.63 -12.83 10.53
N VAL A 49 1.29 -12.12 11.45
CA VAL A 49 1.74 -10.74 11.23
C VAL A 49 3.24 -10.72 11.03
N ALA A 50 3.70 -10.05 9.97
CA ALA A 50 5.12 -9.85 9.69
C ALA A 50 5.41 -8.38 9.36
N SER A 51 6.47 -7.83 9.93
CA SER A 51 7.00 -6.54 9.48
C SER A 51 7.78 -6.74 8.18
N ILE A 52 7.36 -6.05 7.13
CA ILE A 52 8.00 -6.08 5.81
C ILE A 52 8.95 -4.91 5.66
N ARG A 53 8.57 -3.77 6.25
CA ARG A 53 9.40 -2.58 6.33
C ARG A 53 9.25 -2.01 7.72
N TYR A 54 10.36 -1.91 8.43
CA TYR A 54 10.47 -1.21 9.69
C TYR A 54 11.48 -0.08 9.50
N PHE A 55 11.00 1.15 9.36
CA PHE A 55 11.87 2.32 9.27
C PHE A 55 11.50 3.30 10.39
N PRO A 56 12.19 3.17 11.55
CA PRO A 56 11.85 3.90 12.76
C PRO A 56 11.64 5.39 12.53
N GLY A 57 10.54 5.89 13.07
CA GLY A 57 10.15 7.29 12.99
C GLY A 57 9.77 7.79 11.60
N ILE A 58 9.78 6.94 10.57
CA ILE A 58 9.59 7.34 9.17
C ILE A 58 8.41 6.60 8.53
N ARG A 59 8.48 5.26 8.39
CA ARG A 59 7.45 4.48 7.69
C ARG A 59 7.49 3.01 8.05
N HIS A 60 6.31 2.40 8.12
CA HIS A 60 6.16 0.97 8.41
C HIS A 60 5.20 0.31 7.45
N VAL A 61 5.52 -0.92 7.06
CA VAL A 61 4.62 -1.80 6.29
C VAL A 61 4.57 -3.17 6.94
N LEU A 62 3.36 -3.60 7.29
CA LEU A 62 3.07 -4.92 7.82
C LEU A 62 2.39 -5.78 6.75
N ARG A 63 2.58 -7.09 6.84
CA ARG A 63 1.87 -8.10 6.06
C ARG A 63 1.10 -9.01 7.00
N TYR A 64 -0.18 -9.15 6.72
CA TYR A 64 -1.11 -10.03 7.40
C TYR A 64 -1.44 -11.20 6.49
N ARG A 65 -1.18 -12.41 6.95
CA ARG A 65 -1.53 -13.63 6.22
C ARG A 65 -2.60 -14.41 6.97
N PRO A 66 -3.75 -14.71 6.34
CA PRO A 66 -4.76 -15.54 6.97
C PRO A 66 -4.20 -16.96 7.17
N ALA A 67 -4.60 -17.62 8.26
CA ALA A 67 -4.26 -19.01 8.52
C ALA A 67 -5.00 -19.98 7.56
N SER A 68 -6.17 -19.60 7.07
CA SER A 68 -6.92 -20.36 6.07
C SER A 68 -6.36 -20.12 4.66
N ALA A 69 -6.13 -21.21 3.94
CA ALA A 69 -5.74 -21.17 2.53
C ALA A 69 -6.88 -20.59 1.68
N GLY A 70 -6.55 -19.66 0.77
CA GLY A 70 -7.49 -19.11 -0.22
C GLY A 70 -7.59 -17.59 -0.25
N ASN A 71 -7.33 -16.91 0.87
CA ASN A 71 -7.32 -15.46 0.93
C ASN A 71 -5.89 -14.91 0.76
N GLY A 72 -5.73 -13.94 -0.14
CA GLY A 72 -4.46 -13.23 -0.35
C GLY A 72 -4.02 -12.49 0.93
N ALA A 73 -2.73 -12.15 1.01
CA ALA A 73 -2.23 -11.33 2.11
C ALA A 73 -2.85 -9.94 2.08
N VAL A 74 -2.97 -9.31 3.26
CA VAL A 74 -3.33 -7.89 3.38
C VAL A 74 -2.10 -7.12 3.87
N PHE A 75 -1.83 -5.99 3.26
CA PHE A 75 -0.72 -5.13 3.64
C PHE A 75 -1.22 -3.88 4.36
N ALA A 76 -0.67 -3.59 5.54
CA ALA A 76 -0.95 -2.35 6.24
C ALA A 76 0.23 -1.40 6.10
N LYS A 77 0.00 -0.23 5.50
CA LYS A 77 0.97 0.86 5.40
C LYS A 77 0.60 1.93 6.41
N LEU A 78 1.50 2.20 7.35
CA LEU A 78 1.31 3.17 8.41
C LEU A 78 1.79 4.55 7.96
N TYR A 79 1.05 5.58 8.35
CA TYR A 79 1.37 6.98 8.07
C TYR A 79 1.51 7.77 9.37
N ALA A 80 2.52 8.63 9.43
CA ALA A 80 2.62 9.62 10.49
C ALA A 80 1.63 10.78 10.21
N GLY A 81 1.02 11.32 11.27
CA GLY A 81 0.10 12.45 11.20
C GLY A 81 -1.19 12.16 10.42
N GLU A 82 -1.75 13.18 9.77
CA GLU A 82 -3.01 13.10 8.99
C GLU A 82 -2.81 12.65 7.54
N ASN A 83 -1.59 12.26 7.18
CA ASN A 83 -1.25 11.89 5.80
C ASN A 83 -2.08 10.70 5.28
N GLY A 84 -2.51 9.79 6.14
CA GLY A 84 -3.28 8.60 5.75
C GLY A 84 -4.61 8.94 5.07
N ALA A 85 -5.42 9.84 5.65
CA ALA A 85 -6.71 10.22 5.07
C ALA A 85 -6.55 10.86 3.68
N ARG A 86 -5.55 11.74 3.52
CA ARG A 86 -5.24 12.37 2.24
C ARG A 86 -4.79 11.35 1.21
N VAL A 87 -3.84 10.47 1.57
CA VAL A 87 -3.36 9.42 0.67
C VAL A 87 -4.49 8.47 0.26
N HIS A 88 -5.40 8.14 1.19
CA HIS A 88 -6.58 7.34 0.87
C HIS A 88 -7.45 8.03 -0.19
N ARG A 89 -7.78 9.31 0.00
CA ARG A 89 -8.56 10.09 -0.98
C ARG A 89 -7.86 10.15 -2.35
N VAL A 90 -6.58 10.53 -2.39
CA VAL A 90 -5.81 10.62 -3.64
C VAL A 90 -5.78 9.26 -4.35
N THR A 91 -5.51 8.18 -3.61
CA THR A 91 -5.42 6.84 -4.21
C THR A 91 -6.77 6.36 -4.74
N MET A 92 -7.86 6.61 -4.01
CA MET A 92 -9.20 6.26 -4.46
C MET A 92 -9.61 7.06 -5.70
N SER A 93 -9.32 8.37 -5.74
CA SER A 93 -9.58 9.21 -6.91
C SER A 93 -8.76 8.79 -8.12
N ALA A 94 -7.45 8.51 -7.93
CA ALA A 94 -6.59 7.99 -8.97
C ALA A 94 -7.10 6.64 -9.51
N ALA A 95 -7.56 5.75 -8.62
CA ALA A 95 -8.10 4.47 -9.01
C ALA A 95 -9.37 4.59 -9.84
N SER A 96 -10.32 5.45 -9.43
CA SER A 96 -11.52 5.73 -10.21
C SER A 96 -11.20 6.39 -11.56
N TRP A 97 -10.20 7.27 -11.60
CA TRP A 97 -9.76 7.88 -12.86
C TRP A 97 -9.17 6.86 -13.84
N VAL A 98 -8.27 5.99 -13.35
CA VAL A 98 -7.65 4.94 -14.17
C VAL A 98 -8.69 3.90 -14.60
N GLU A 99 -9.68 3.59 -13.77
CA GLU A 99 -10.79 2.71 -14.17
C GLU A 99 -11.62 3.30 -15.32
N ALA A 100 -11.89 4.61 -15.29
CA ALA A 100 -12.66 5.28 -16.32
C ALA A 100 -11.88 5.57 -17.61
N HIS A 101 -10.57 5.84 -17.53
CA HIS A 101 -9.77 6.35 -18.66
C HIS A 101 -8.57 5.48 -19.02
N GLY A 102 -8.16 4.56 -18.15
CA GLY A 102 -7.01 3.70 -18.33
C GLY A 102 -7.36 2.48 -19.17
N ARG A 103 -6.85 2.43 -20.41
CA ARG A 103 -7.04 1.27 -21.29
C ARG A 103 -6.23 0.08 -20.77
N ASN A 104 -6.91 -0.96 -20.29
CA ASN A 104 -6.30 -2.19 -19.75
C ASN A 104 -5.32 -1.94 -18.60
N MET A 105 -5.59 -0.91 -17.79
CA MET A 105 -4.75 -0.53 -16.66
C MET A 105 -5.56 -0.63 -15.38
N THR A 106 -4.87 -0.97 -14.29
CA THR A 106 -5.48 -1.01 -12.96
C THR A 106 -4.60 -0.24 -12.02
N CYS A 107 -5.22 0.66 -11.27
CA CYS A 107 -4.59 1.30 -10.13
C CYS A 107 -5.08 0.61 -8.86
N LEU A 108 -4.15 0.27 -7.98
CA LEU A 108 -4.44 -0.46 -6.76
C LEU A 108 -5.36 0.35 -5.84
N ARG A 109 -6.55 -0.20 -5.55
CA ARG A 109 -7.49 0.36 -4.59
C ARG A 109 -7.13 -0.10 -3.16
N PRO A 110 -6.98 0.81 -2.18
CA PRO A 110 -6.95 0.44 -0.78
C PRO A 110 -8.25 -0.28 -0.39
N LEU A 111 -8.15 -1.29 0.48
CA LEU A 111 -9.32 -1.95 1.09
C LEU A 111 -9.99 -1.04 2.11
N ALA A 112 -9.20 -0.33 2.92
CA ALA A 112 -9.72 0.59 3.92
C ALA A 112 -8.65 1.57 4.42
N HIS A 113 -9.12 2.71 4.93
CA HIS A 113 -8.35 3.59 5.80
C HIS A 113 -8.85 3.43 7.24
N ILE A 114 -7.97 2.99 8.14
CA ILE A 114 -8.25 2.85 9.56
C ILE A 114 -7.77 4.14 10.25
N ALA A 115 -8.65 5.12 10.36
CA ALA A 115 -8.29 6.46 10.85
C ALA A 115 -7.64 6.43 12.26
N GLY A 116 -8.19 5.62 13.16
CA GLY A 116 -7.65 5.46 14.53
C GLY A 116 -6.22 4.90 14.57
N ASP A 117 -5.82 4.16 13.53
CA ASP A 117 -4.49 3.56 13.37
C ASP A 117 -3.60 4.30 12.38
N LYS A 118 -4.11 5.34 11.72
CA LYS A 118 -3.38 6.04 10.66
C LYS A 118 -2.79 5.06 9.63
N ALA A 119 -3.55 4.01 9.33
CA ALA A 119 -3.10 2.90 8.50
C ALA A 119 -4.01 2.75 7.28
N LEU A 120 -3.41 2.47 6.12
CA LEU A 120 -4.14 2.06 4.93
C LEU A 120 -3.90 0.57 4.69
N LEU A 121 -4.99 -0.15 4.45
CA LEU A 121 -4.96 -1.55 4.07
C LEU A 121 -4.98 -1.67 2.55
N TYR A 122 -4.13 -2.54 2.02
CA TYR A 122 -4.03 -2.85 0.60
C TYR A 122 -4.17 -4.36 0.39
N PRO A 123 -4.83 -4.81 -0.68
CA PRO A 123 -4.83 -6.22 -1.03
C PRO A 123 -3.45 -6.60 -1.58
N GLN A 124 -3.14 -7.89 -1.53
CA GLN A 124 -2.07 -8.45 -2.34
C GLN A 124 -2.38 -8.30 -3.83
N VAL A 125 -1.38 -7.94 -4.62
CA VAL A 125 -1.48 -7.89 -6.08
C VAL A 125 -0.66 -9.03 -6.66
N ALA A 126 -1.33 -9.93 -7.38
CA ALA A 126 -0.62 -11.02 -8.06
C ALA A 126 0.28 -10.47 -9.17
N GLY A 127 1.55 -10.89 -9.20
CA GLY A 127 2.45 -10.55 -10.29
C GLY A 127 3.92 -10.45 -9.87
N ALA A 128 4.71 -9.79 -10.72
CA ALA A 128 6.11 -9.47 -10.45
C ALA A 128 6.38 -8.01 -10.80
N PRO A 129 7.31 -7.32 -10.10
CA PRO A 129 7.60 -5.93 -10.40
C PRO A 129 8.23 -5.81 -11.78
N LEU A 130 7.97 -4.70 -12.47
CA LEU A 130 8.55 -4.41 -13.78
C LEU A 130 10.08 -4.53 -13.77
N SER A 131 10.75 -4.07 -12.69
CA SER A 131 12.20 -4.15 -12.52
C SER A 131 12.76 -5.59 -12.58
N LYS A 132 11.98 -6.62 -12.21
CA LYS A 132 12.39 -8.02 -12.39
C LYS A 132 12.28 -8.49 -13.84
N ARG A 133 11.36 -7.92 -14.62
CA ARG A 133 11.15 -8.23 -16.04
C ARG A 133 12.18 -7.52 -16.93
N LEU A 134 12.53 -6.27 -16.61
CA LEU A 134 13.53 -5.49 -17.35
C LEU A 134 14.90 -6.17 -17.43
N ARG A 135 15.30 -6.87 -16.36
CA ARG A 135 16.60 -7.57 -16.29
C ARG A 135 16.74 -8.76 -17.25
N ARG A 136 15.64 -9.26 -17.83
CA ARG A 136 15.64 -10.50 -18.64
C ARG A 136 15.57 -10.28 -20.15
N GLY A 137 15.61 -9.02 -20.63
CA GLY A 137 15.73 -8.67 -22.05
C GLY A 137 14.83 -9.48 -22.99
N SER A 138 13.53 -9.17 -23.07
CA SER A 138 12.60 -9.82 -24.01
C SER A 138 11.83 -8.80 -24.83
N ARG A 139 11.28 -9.21 -25.98
CA ARG A 139 10.39 -8.37 -26.80
C ARG A 139 9.16 -7.86 -26.03
N ASP A 140 8.75 -8.57 -24.98
CA ASP A 140 7.66 -8.17 -24.10
C ASP A 140 8.01 -6.93 -23.25
N VAL A 141 9.29 -6.64 -23.04
CA VAL A 141 9.73 -5.45 -22.28
C VAL A 141 9.26 -4.16 -22.96
N GLY A 142 9.35 -4.07 -24.30
CA GLY A 142 8.87 -2.89 -25.04
C GLY A 142 7.39 -2.61 -24.79
N ARG A 143 6.55 -3.65 -24.87
CA ARG A 143 5.10 -3.55 -24.60
C ARG A 143 4.80 -3.17 -23.16
N LEU A 144 5.56 -3.71 -22.19
CA LEU A 144 5.40 -3.39 -20.78
C LEU A 144 5.77 -1.92 -20.49
N LEU A 145 6.81 -1.39 -21.14
CA LEU A 145 7.21 0.00 -21.02
C LEU A 145 6.17 0.94 -21.64
N GLU A 146 5.66 0.60 -22.83
CA GLU A 146 4.58 1.34 -23.49
C GLU A 146 3.32 1.38 -22.61
N ALA A 147 2.90 0.23 -22.07
CA ALA A 147 1.77 0.16 -21.14
C ALA A 147 2.02 0.97 -19.87
N SER A 148 3.23 0.94 -19.31
CA SER A 148 3.58 1.71 -18.11
C SER A 148 3.57 3.22 -18.39
N GLY A 149 4.08 3.64 -19.55
CA GLY A 149 4.04 5.04 -20.00
C GLY A 149 2.62 5.53 -20.23
N GLY A 150 1.77 4.72 -20.86
CA GLY A 150 0.35 5.01 -21.00
C GLY A 150 -0.35 5.18 -19.65
N ALA A 151 -0.07 4.31 -18.68
CA ALA A 151 -0.63 4.40 -17.33
C ALA A 151 -0.20 5.68 -16.61
N LEU A 152 1.08 6.05 -16.73
CA LEU A 152 1.60 7.29 -16.17
C LEU A 152 0.95 8.51 -16.81
N ASN A 153 0.81 8.52 -18.14
CA ASN A 153 0.16 9.60 -18.87
C ASN A 153 -1.32 9.76 -18.46
N THR A 154 -2.06 8.66 -18.36
CA THR A 154 -3.44 8.70 -17.85
C THR A 154 -3.49 9.27 -16.43
N LEU A 155 -2.58 8.86 -15.54
CA LEU A 155 -2.54 9.36 -14.17
C LEU A 155 -2.16 10.85 -14.08
N GLN A 156 -1.25 11.32 -14.94
CA GLN A 156 -0.85 12.73 -15.01
C GLN A 156 -1.98 13.66 -15.46
N GLN A 157 -2.97 13.13 -16.18
CA GLN A 157 -4.17 13.87 -16.60
C GLN A 157 -5.29 13.81 -15.56
N ALA A 158 -5.10 13.09 -14.45
CA ALA A 158 -6.12 12.97 -13.42
C ALA A 158 -6.28 14.30 -12.66
N PRO A 159 -7.53 14.78 -12.43
CA PRO A 159 -7.79 16.03 -11.73
C PRO A 159 -7.62 15.86 -10.21
N LEU A 160 -6.38 15.64 -9.77
CA LEU A 160 -6.01 15.33 -8.39
C LEU A 160 -5.54 16.56 -7.61
N GLU A 161 -5.49 17.74 -8.23
CA GLU A 161 -4.96 18.98 -7.64
C GLU A 161 -5.67 19.33 -6.34
N SER A 162 -6.99 19.12 -6.28
CA SER A 162 -7.81 19.32 -5.08
C SER A 162 -7.50 18.35 -3.93
N CYS A 163 -6.86 17.22 -4.23
CA CYS A 163 -6.51 16.18 -3.26
C CYS A 163 -5.04 16.20 -2.86
N LEU A 164 -4.19 16.87 -3.64
CA LEU A 164 -2.77 17.01 -3.41
C LEU A 164 -2.49 18.16 -2.42
N PRO A 165 -1.42 18.06 -1.61
CA PRO A 165 -0.95 19.22 -0.84
C PRO A 165 -0.49 20.33 -1.80
N PRO A 166 -0.44 21.60 -1.34
CA PRO A 166 0.20 22.66 -2.11
C PRO A 166 1.61 22.23 -2.53
N ALA A 167 2.02 22.67 -3.73
CA ALA A 167 3.29 22.27 -4.33
C ALA A 167 4.43 22.40 -3.31
N VAL A 168 4.97 21.26 -2.90
CA VAL A 168 6.18 21.22 -2.08
C VAL A 168 7.31 21.72 -2.99
N LYS A 169 8.16 22.63 -2.49
CA LYS A 169 9.39 23.02 -3.20
C LYS A 169 10.08 21.74 -3.66
N ALA A 170 10.30 21.62 -4.98
CA ALA A 170 11.08 20.51 -5.50
C ALA A 170 12.44 20.54 -4.78
N GLY A 171 12.76 19.44 -4.08
CA GLY A 171 14.12 19.20 -3.63
C GLY A 171 15.05 19.07 -4.83
N ASP A 172 16.35 18.97 -4.60
CA ASP A 172 17.26 18.63 -5.69
C ASP A 172 16.87 17.26 -6.29
N PHE A 173 17.10 17.11 -7.60
CA PHE A 173 16.69 15.94 -8.37
C PHE A 173 17.28 14.64 -7.80
N GLU A 174 18.52 14.68 -7.31
CA GLU A 174 19.23 13.51 -6.79
C GLU A 174 18.58 12.99 -5.50
N THR A 175 18.19 13.89 -4.60
CA THR A 175 17.45 13.55 -3.37
C THR A 175 16.12 12.92 -3.71
N GLN A 176 15.38 13.47 -4.68
CA GLN A 176 14.09 12.88 -5.11
C GLN A 176 14.29 11.50 -5.74
N LEU A 177 15.31 11.32 -6.57
CA LEU A 177 15.61 10.05 -7.20
C LEU A 177 15.99 8.99 -6.14
N ALA A 178 16.83 9.34 -5.17
CA ALA A 178 17.20 8.47 -4.07
C ALA A 178 15.97 8.05 -3.23
N GLU A 179 15.07 8.98 -2.93
CA GLU A 179 13.82 8.68 -2.22
C GLU A 179 12.92 7.71 -2.99
N ILE A 180 12.81 7.88 -4.31
CA ILE A 180 12.03 6.99 -5.19
C ILE A 180 12.64 5.59 -5.22
N VAL A 181 13.96 5.48 -5.39
CA VAL A 181 14.67 4.19 -5.38
C VAL A 181 14.45 3.48 -4.04
N GLN A 182 14.66 4.18 -2.93
CA GLN A 182 14.47 3.64 -1.58
C GLN A 182 13.00 3.29 -1.28
N ALA A 183 12.03 3.98 -1.90
CA ALA A 183 10.63 3.61 -1.82
C ALA A 183 10.36 2.30 -2.60
N GLY A 184 11.03 2.11 -3.73
CA GLY A 184 10.86 0.99 -4.65
C GLY A 184 11.43 -0.36 -4.21
N GLU A 185 12.44 -0.37 -3.33
CA GLU A 185 13.13 -1.60 -2.88
C GLU A 185 12.19 -2.70 -2.35
N CYS A 186 11.12 -2.31 -1.66
CA CYS A 186 10.19 -3.26 -1.03
C CYS A 186 9.00 -3.65 -1.92
N ILE A 187 8.84 -3.08 -3.13
CA ILE A 187 7.66 -3.34 -3.98
C ILE A 187 7.52 -4.84 -4.29
N GLY A 188 8.64 -5.53 -4.51
CA GLY A 188 8.63 -6.97 -4.77
C GLY A 188 8.14 -7.84 -3.62
N THR A 189 8.02 -7.31 -2.40
CA THR A 189 7.48 -8.00 -1.22
C THR A 189 5.99 -7.75 -1.02
N LEU A 190 5.42 -6.80 -1.76
CA LEU A 190 4.00 -6.42 -1.75
C LEU A 190 3.17 -7.16 -2.82
N LEU A 191 3.84 -7.92 -3.69
CA LEU A 191 3.26 -8.82 -4.68
C LEU A 191 3.26 -10.26 -4.15
#